data_AF-A0A1Y4LRE7-F1
#
_entry.id   AF-A0A1Y4LRE7-F1
#
_cell.length_a   1.000
_cell.length_b   1.000
_cell.length_c   1.000
_cell.angle_alpha   90.00
_cell.angle_beta   90.00
_cell.angle_gamma   90.00
#
_symmetry.space_group_name_H-M   'P 1'
#
loop_
_entity.id
_entity.type
_entity.pdbx_description
1 polymer ?
#
loop_
_entity_poly.entity_id
_entity_poly.type
_entity_poly.pdbx_seq_one_letter_code
_entity_poly.pdbx_strand_id
1 'polypeptide(L)'
;MARPDTSIDPRIMDSAREEFRTLGFERASLKSICQRAGVTTGALYKRYAGKEELFRAVVADTVADLDAVYEERTAVPASALSDEDLIRAWYMDEEYMLWWFRFLNERRDGFVLLLTGAEGTAYANFQHDWVEKMTEGTWTYYAEARHRGLCTVDMTQEELHVVLSAFWTTIYEPFIHAFAWPEIQRHCTLVCRLFDWYAALGFPKG
;
A
#
# COMPACT_ATOMS: atom_id res chain seq x y z
N MET A 1 32.02 -25.44 4.44
CA MET A 1 31.58 -24.26 5.22
C MET A 1 30.31 -24.66 5.97
N ALA A 2 30.20 -24.35 7.27
CA ALA A 2 28.99 -24.61 8.04
C ALA A 2 27.83 -23.78 7.46
N ARG A 3 26.66 -24.40 7.29
CA ARG A 3 25.44 -23.66 6.90
C ARG A 3 25.15 -22.59 7.96
N PRO A 4 24.79 -21.35 7.57
CA PRO A 4 24.37 -20.35 8.53
C PRO A 4 23.21 -20.91 9.37
N ASP A 5 23.31 -20.79 10.69
CA ASP A 5 22.23 -21.16 11.59
C ASP A 5 21.07 -20.16 11.39
N THR A 6 20.07 -20.53 10.61
CA THR A 6 18.88 -19.70 10.32
C THR A 6 17.83 -19.79 11.43
N SER A 7 18.04 -20.60 12.49
CA SER A 7 17.04 -20.80 13.55
C SER A 7 16.76 -19.53 14.37
N ILE A 8 17.66 -18.55 14.32
CA ILE A 8 17.50 -17.27 15.02
C ILE A 8 16.82 -16.19 14.16
N ASP A 9 16.66 -16.40 12.85
CA ASP A 9 16.09 -15.40 11.94
C ASP A 9 14.63 -15.07 12.30
N PRO A 10 13.75 -16.06 12.58
CA PRO A 10 12.38 -15.78 13.01
C PRO A 10 12.33 -14.97 14.30
N ARG A 11 13.19 -15.29 15.27
CA ARG A 11 13.25 -14.60 16.57
C ARG A 11 13.67 -13.14 16.43
N ILE A 12 14.64 -12.87 15.56
CA ILE A 12 15.06 -11.48 15.25
C ILE A 12 13.91 -10.74 14.56
N MET A 13 13.26 -11.38 13.57
CA MET A 13 12.18 -10.78 12.80
C MET A 13 10.97 -10.44 13.67
N ASP A 14 10.52 -11.36 14.52
CA ASP A 14 9.38 -11.14 15.43
C ASP A 14 9.68 -10.04 16.45
N SER A 15 10.91 -10.05 17.00
CA SER A 15 11.37 -9.00 17.92
C SER A 15 11.42 -7.63 17.24
N ALA A 16 11.90 -7.58 15.99
CA ALA A 16 11.98 -6.36 15.19
C ALA A 16 10.61 -5.81 14.82
N ARG A 17 9.69 -6.66 14.35
CA ARG A 17 8.29 -6.31 14.06
C ARG A 17 7.65 -5.63 15.26
N GLU A 18 7.76 -6.23 16.44
CA GLU A 18 7.18 -5.69 17.66
C GLU A 18 7.82 -4.36 18.09
N GLU A 19 9.15 -4.26 18.01
CA GLU A 19 9.87 -3.02 18.33
C GLU A 19 9.46 -1.87 17.40
N PHE A 20 9.50 -2.10 16.08
CA PHE A 20 9.16 -1.08 15.08
C PHE A 20 7.69 -0.70 15.13
N ARG A 21 6.78 -1.66 15.31
CA ARG A 21 5.35 -1.39 15.48
C ARG A 21 5.07 -0.50 16.70
N THR A 22 5.80 -0.71 17.79
CA THR A 22 5.56 0.02 19.04
C THR A 22 6.20 1.41 19.02
N LEU A 23 7.41 1.53 18.47
CA LEU A 23 8.23 2.73 18.63
C LEU A 23 8.40 3.54 17.34
N GLY A 24 8.13 2.95 16.18
CA GLY A 24 8.57 3.45 14.88
C GLY A 24 10.06 3.22 14.66
N PHE A 25 10.52 3.45 13.42
CA PHE A 25 11.91 3.26 13.04
C PHE A 25 12.88 4.09 13.88
N GLU A 26 12.66 5.40 14.00
CA GLU A 26 13.61 6.31 14.63
C GLU A 26 13.91 5.91 16.08
N ARG A 27 12.88 5.63 16.87
CA ARG A 27 12.99 5.33 18.30
C ARG A 27 13.32 3.86 18.61
N ALA A 28 13.18 2.96 17.64
CA ALA A 28 13.51 1.55 17.82
C ALA A 28 15.02 1.32 18.07
N SER A 29 15.32 0.30 18.89
CA SER A 29 16.68 -0.04 19.33
C SER A 29 17.09 -1.45 18.91
N LEU A 30 18.17 -1.57 18.12
CA LEU A 30 18.79 -2.87 17.79
C LEU A 30 19.20 -3.66 19.05
N LYS A 31 19.59 -2.96 20.11
CA LYS A 31 19.94 -3.59 21.39
C LYS A 31 18.71 -4.23 22.05
N SER A 32 17.58 -3.50 22.09
CA SER A 32 16.29 -4.01 22.59
C SER A 32 15.85 -5.23 21.79
N ILE A 33 15.92 -5.12 20.44
CA ILE A 33 15.58 -6.20 19.52
C ILE A 33 16.43 -7.45 19.81
N CYS A 34 17.76 -7.30 19.92
CA CYS A 34 18.66 -8.40 20.21
C CYS A 34 18.36 -9.05 21.57
N GLN A 35 18.13 -8.24 22.61
CA GLN A 35 17.85 -8.72 23.95
C GLN A 35 16.56 -9.55 24.00
N ARG A 36 15.48 -9.05 23.40
CA ARG A 36 14.19 -9.76 23.32
C ARG A 36 14.27 -11.00 22.43
N ALA A 37 15.01 -10.91 21.32
CA ALA A 37 15.29 -12.06 20.46
C ALA A 37 16.24 -13.07 21.10
N GLY A 38 16.92 -12.75 22.22
CA GLY A 38 17.91 -13.59 22.89
C GLY A 38 19.15 -13.90 22.03
N VAL A 39 19.59 -12.91 21.24
CA VAL A 39 20.78 -13.00 20.36
C VAL A 39 21.79 -11.90 20.70
N THR A 40 23.03 -12.06 20.27
CA THR A 40 24.04 -11.00 20.37
C THR A 40 23.90 -10.00 19.22
N THR A 41 24.33 -8.76 19.44
CA THR A 41 24.37 -7.75 18.38
C THR A 41 25.27 -8.17 17.22
N GLY A 42 26.37 -8.88 17.50
CA GLY A 42 27.23 -9.46 16.47
C GLY A 42 26.54 -10.51 15.61
N ALA A 43 25.59 -11.29 16.16
CA ALA A 43 24.80 -12.24 15.39
C ALA A 43 23.78 -11.56 14.47
N LEU A 44 23.23 -10.40 14.90
CA LEU A 44 22.36 -9.56 14.08
C LEU A 44 23.14 -8.90 12.94
N TYR A 45 24.31 -8.32 13.22
CA TYR A 45 25.15 -7.67 12.20
C TYR A 45 25.68 -8.60 11.11
N LYS A 46 25.71 -9.92 11.36
CA LYS A 46 26.01 -10.91 10.33
C LYS A 46 24.89 -11.10 9.30
N ARG A 47 23.69 -10.56 9.56
CA ARG A 47 22.48 -10.71 8.74
C ARG A 47 22.00 -9.39 8.18
N TYR A 48 22.05 -8.36 9.00
CA TYR A 48 21.59 -7.02 8.68
C TYR A 48 22.69 -6.04 9.05
N ALA A 49 23.20 -5.28 8.09
CA ALA A 49 24.19 -4.23 8.22
C ALA A 49 23.76 -3.14 9.21
N GLY A 50 22.46 -3.00 9.48
CA GLY A 50 21.96 -2.09 10.49
C GLY A 50 20.44 -2.09 10.65
N LYS A 51 19.95 -1.10 11.39
CA LYS A 51 18.52 -0.93 11.72
C LYS A 51 17.67 -0.75 10.46
N GLU A 52 18.17 0.00 9.48
CA GLU A 52 17.47 0.27 8.23
C GLU A 52 17.30 -0.99 7.36
N GLU A 53 18.33 -1.82 7.24
CA GLU A 53 18.21 -3.08 6.50
C GLU A 53 17.24 -4.04 7.20
N LEU A 54 17.27 -4.10 8.53
CA LEU A 54 16.31 -4.88 9.30
C LEU A 54 14.88 -4.34 9.14
N PHE A 55 14.68 -3.02 9.12
CA PHE A 55 13.37 -2.41 8.85
C PHE A 55 12.87 -2.78 7.46
N ARG A 56 13.71 -2.64 6.43
CA ARG A 56 13.38 -3.06 5.06
C ARG A 56 12.96 -4.53 5.01
N ALA A 57 13.69 -5.41 5.68
CA ALA A 57 13.35 -6.83 5.76
C ALA A 57 12.01 -7.08 6.47
N VAL A 58 11.65 -6.28 7.48
CA VAL A 58 10.37 -6.38 8.19
C VAL A 58 9.18 -6.05 7.30
N VAL A 59 9.30 -5.03 6.43
CA VAL A 59 8.21 -4.58 5.54
C VAL A 59 8.28 -5.19 4.13
N ALA A 60 9.33 -5.96 3.82
CA ALA A 60 9.63 -6.45 2.48
C ALA A 60 8.46 -7.19 1.83
N ASP A 61 7.84 -8.14 2.54
CA ASP A 61 6.72 -8.92 2.00
C ASP A 61 5.52 -8.03 1.68
N THR A 62 5.24 -7.04 2.53
CA THR A 62 4.13 -6.09 2.29
C THR A 62 4.39 -5.20 1.07
N VAL A 63 5.61 -4.68 0.95
CA VAL A 63 6.01 -3.86 -0.21
C VAL A 63 5.95 -4.68 -1.49
N ALA A 64 6.50 -5.91 -1.48
CA ALA A 64 6.49 -6.80 -2.63
C ALA A 64 5.07 -7.15 -3.09
N ASP A 65 4.15 -7.42 -2.15
CA ASP A 65 2.77 -7.72 -2.49
C ASP A 65 2.03 -6.50 -3.04
N LEU A 66 2.28 -5.31 -2.51
CA LEU A 66 1.73 -4.05 -3.05
C LEU A 66 2.23 -3.80 -4.48
N ASP A 67 3.53 -3.99 -4.70
CA ASP A 67 4.15 -3.86 -6.02
C ASP A 67 3.57 -4.87 -7.02
N ALA A 68 3.37 -6.12 -6.61
CA ALA A 68 2.77 -7.15 -7.43
C ALA A 68 1.33 -6.81 -7.87
N VAL A 69 0.52 -6.24 -6.96
CA VAL A 69 -0.84 -5.78 -7.32
C VAL A 69 -0.80 -4.66 -8.35
N TYR A 70 0.14 -3.72 -8.20
CA TYR A 70 0.32 -2.66 -9.20
C TYR A 70 0.73 -3.22 -10.56
N GLU A 71 1.72 -4.13 -10.58
CA GLU A 71 2.19 -4.79 -11.80
C GLU A 71 1.09 -5.58 -12.49
N GLU A 72 0.30 -6.36 -11.75
CA GLU A 72 -0.82 -7.13 -12.29
C GLU A 72 -1.86 -6.19 -12.94
N ARG A 73 -2.20 -5.10 -12.25
CA ARG A 73 -3.21 -4.13 -12.71
C ARG A 73 -2.73 -3.29 -13.90
N THR A 74 -1.43 -3.19 -14.13
CA THR A 74 -0.84 -2.43 -15.23
C THR A 74 -0.21 -3.32 -16.31
N ALA A 75 -0.31 -4.64 -16.17
CA ALA A 75 0.27 -5.61 -17.09
C ALA A 75 -0.32 -5.54 -18.51
N VAL A 76 -1.61 -5.20 -18.60
CA VAL A 76 -2.31 -5.01 -19.89
C VAL A 76 -2.34 -3.52 -20.20
N PRO A 77 -1.73 -3.08 -21.32
CA PRO A 77 -1.80 -1.67 -21.73
C PRO A 77 -3.25 -1.21 -21.90
N ALA A 78 -3.57 -0.01 -21.44
CA ALA A 78 -4.92 0.55 -21.56
C ALA A 78 -5.43 0.56 -23.02
N SER A 79 -4.53 0.79 -23.99
CA SER A 79 -4.84 0.74 -25.42
C SER A 79 -5.31 -0.63 -25.94
N ALA A 80 -5.01 -1.72 -25.22
CA ALA A 80 -5.43 -3.07 -25.58
C ALA A 80 -6.80 -3.45 -24.97
N LEU A 81 -7.34 -2.63 -24.07
CA LEU A 81 -8.64 -2.88 -23.45
C LEU A 81 -9.79 -2.49 -24.38
N SER A 82 -10.94 -3.13 -24.19
CA SER A 82 -12.19 -2.72 -24.83
C SER A 82 -12.73 -1.43 -24.19
N ASP A 83 -13.62 -0.73 -24.88
CA ASP A 83 -14.28 0.46 -24.33
C ASP A 83 -15.10 0.12 -23.08
N GLU A 84 -15.74 -1.05 -23.06
CA GLU A 84 -16.48 -1.55 -21.89
C GLU A 84 -15.55 -1.78 -20.69
N ASP A 85 -14.38 -2.40 -20.90
CA ASP A 85 -13.41 -2.64 -19.84
C ASP A 85 -12.80 -1.33 -19.31
N LEU A 86 -12.51 -0.36 -20.20
CA LEU A 86 -12.02 0.96 -19.82
C LEU A 86 -13.04 1.71 -18.96
N ILE A 87 -14.31 1.68 -19.33
CA ILE A 87 -15.39 2.30 -18.57
C ILE A 87 -15.56 1.59 -17.21
N ARG A 88 -15.63 0.25 -17.22
CA ARG A 88 -15.81 -0.57 -16.02
C ARG A 88 -14.67 -0.42 -15.01
N ALA A 89 -13.45 -0.12 -15.45
CA ALA A 89 -12.31 0.12 -14.56
C ALA A 89 -12.54 1.28 -13.55
N TRP A 90 -13.47 2.19 -13.86
CA TRP A 90 -13.84 3.32 -13.00
C TRP A 90 -15.06 3.03 -12.12
N TYR A 91 -15.66 1.85 -12.24
CA TYR A 91 -16.84 1.51 -11.46
C TYR A 91 -16.41 1.01 -10.10
N MET A 92 -16.70 1.80 -9.07
CA MET A 92 -16.47 1.39 -7.70
C MET A 92 -17.64 0.58 -7.19
N ASP A 93 -17.56 -0.73 -7.37
CA ASP A 93 -18.43 -1.64 -6.65
C ASP A 93 -17.88 -1.97 -5.25
N GLU A 94 -18.79 -2.27 -4.33
CA GLU A 94 -18.44 -2.55 -2.94
C GLU A 94 -17.62 -3.85 -2.79
N GLU A 95 -17.81 -4.83 -3.67
CA GLU A 95 -17.06 -6.09 -3.65
C GLU A 95 -15.58 -5.88 -4.01
N TYR A 96 -15.33 -5.09 -5.06
CA TYR A 96 -14.02 -4.66 -5.49
C TYR A 96 -13.32 -3.80 -4.44
N MET A 97 -14.03 -2.84 -3.83
CA MET A 97 -13.45 -2.03 -2.76
C MET A 97 -13.15 -2.88 -1.52
N LEU A 98 -14.01 -3.84 -1.17
CA LEU A 98 -13.74 -4.79 -0.09
C LEU A 98 -12.54 -5.68 -0.37
N TRP A 99 -12.25 -6.01 -1.63
CA TRP A 99 -11.04 -6.74 -2.00
C TRP A 99 -9.77 -5.96 -1.57
N TRP A 100 -9.71 -4.66 -1.84
CA TRP A 100 -8.59 -3.82 -1.40
C TRP A 100 -8.44 -3.81 0.12
N PHE A 101 -9.55 -3.63 0.84
CA PHE A 101 -9.53 -3.66 2.30
C PHE A 101 -9.12 -5.03 2.86
N ARG A 102 -9.54 -6.15 2.26
CA ARG A 102 -9.12 -7.50 2.65
C ARG A 102 -7.62 -7.68 2.44
N PHE A 103 -7.14 -7.36 1.24
CA PHE A 103 -5.74 -7.46 0.86
C PHE A 103 -4.82 -6.69 1.83
N LEU A 104 -5.17 -5.45 2.13
CA LEU A 104 -4.42 -4.61 3.08
C LEU A 104 -4.54 -5.11 4.52
N ASN A 105 -5.70 -5.65 4.92
CA ASN A 105 -5.89 -6.19 6.26
C ASN A 105 -5.10 -7.48 6.52
N GLU A 106 -4.89 -8.32 5.51
CA GLU A 106 -3.98 -9.47 5.60
C GLU A 106 -2.52 -9.05 5.79
N ARG A 107 -2.16 -7.84 5.34
CA ARG A 107 -0.82 -7.23 5.46
C ARG A 107 -0.75 -6.14 6.52
N ARG A 108 -1.73 -6.10 7.42
CA ARG A 108 -2.00 -4.95 8.30
C ARG A 108 -0.78 -4.46 9.05
N ASP A 109 0.00 -5.36 9.63
CA ASP A 109 1.14 -4.97 10.47
C ASP A 109 2.24 -4.26 9.67
N GLY A 110 2.63 -4.80 8.52
CA GLY A 110 3.62 -4.15 7.64
C GLY A 110 3.07 -2.86 7.03
N PHE A 111 1.79 -2.87 6.67
CA PHE A 111 1.13 -1.70 6.06
C PHE A 111 1.01 -0.53 7.04
N VAL A 112 0.52 -0.77 8.27
CA VAL A 112 0.47 0.26 9.31
C VAL A 112 1.87 0.77 9.66
N LEU A 113 2.87 -0.10 9.67
CA LEU A 113 4.24 0.30 9.93
C LEU A 113 4.79 1.23 8.85
N LEU A 114 4.51 0.96 7.58
CA LEU A 114 4.83 1.84 6.45
C LEU A 114 4.12 3.21 6.58
N LEU A 115 2.85 3.21 7.00
CA LEU A 115 2.06 4.43 7.15
C LEU A 115 2.50 5.32 8.32
N THR A 116 2.94 4.74 9.44
CA THR A 116 3.04 5.47 10.71
C THR A 116 4.42 5.42 11.37
N GLY A 117 5.29 4.50 10.95
CA GLY A 117 6.55 4.22 11.64
C GLY A 117 7.77 4.18 10.74
N ALA A 118 7.67 4.67 9.51
CA ALA A 118 8.74 4.65 8.52
C ALA A 118 9.61 5.92 8.47
N GLU A 119 9.33 6.92 9.30
CA GLU A 119 10.13 8.15 9.38
C GLU A 119 11.62 7.84 9.61
N GLY A 120 12.49 8.53 8.88
CA GLY A 120 13.94 8.28 8.89
C GLY A 120 14.40 7.08 8.04
N THR A 121 13.51 6.46 7.26
CA THR A 121 13.84 5.41 6.27
C THR A 121 13.56 5.84 4.84
N ALA A 122 13.94 5.01 3.87
CA ALA A 122 13.56 5.17 2.47
C ALA A 122 12.03 5.16 2.24
N TYR A 123 11.22 4.72 3.20
CA TYR A 123 9.76 4.69 3.11
C TYR A 123 9.08 5.85 3.86
N ALA A 124 9.81 6.90 4.26
CA ALA A 124 9.27 8.01 5.04
C ALA A 124 8.09 8.72 4.35
N ASN A 125 8.05 8.73 3.01
CA ASN A 125 6.98 9.33 2.21
C ASN A 125 6.02 8.31 1.59
N PHE A 126 5.95 7.09 2.15
CA PHE A 126 5.24 5.96 1.56
C PHE A 126 3.81 6.27 1.08
N GLN A 127 3.03 7.06 1.86
CA GLN A 127 1.68 7.46 1.47
C GLN A 127 1.65 8.26 0.16
N HIS A 128 2.58 9.20 -0.01
CA HIS A 128 2.68 10.02 -1.21
C HIS A 128 3.20 9.20 -2.38
N ASP A 129 4.30 8.48 -2.19
CA ASP A 129 4.96 7.69 -3.23
C ASP A 129 4.02 6.61 -3.81
N TRP A 130 3.22 5.98 -2.94
CA TRP A 130 2.20 5.02 -3.40
C TRP A 130 1.12 5.69 -4.23
N VAL A 131 0.61 6.85 -3.81
CA VAL A 131 -0.42 7.56 -4.57
C VAL A 131 0.13 8.05 -5.90
N GLU A 132 1.38 8.52 -5.96
CA GLU A 132 2.06 8.89 -7.20
C GLU A 132 2.12 7.69 -8.16
N LYS A 133 2.62 6.54 -7.70
CA LYS A 133 2.64 5.29 -8.47
C LYS A 133 1.25 4.88 -8.97
N MET A 134 0.24 4.91 -8.10
CA MET A 134 -1.14 4.61 -8.49
C MET A 134 -1.69 5.62 -9.49
N THR A 135 -1.32 6.90 -9.39
CA THR A 135 -1.71 7.94 -10.34
C THR A 135 -1.15 7.66 -11.72
N GLU A 136 0.12 7.25 -11.84
CA GLU A 136 0.72 6.88 -13.12
C GLU A 136 -0.07 5.76 -13.81
N GLY A 137 -0.35 4.67 -13.07
CA GLY A 137 -1.15 3.55 -13.57
C GLY A 137 -2.55 3.99 -14.00
N THR A 138 -3.29 4.64 -13.09
CA THR A 138 -4.68 5.09 -13.34
C THR A 138 -4.77 6.15 -14.45
N TRP A 139 -3.76 7.00 -14.61
CA TRP A 139 -3.71 7.99 -15.68
C TRP A 139 -3.73 7.35 -17.06
N THR A 140 -3.07 6.21 -17.26
CA THR A 140 -3.09 5.52 -18.56
C THR A 140 -4.49 5.11 -18.99
N TYR A 141 -5.32 4.65 -18.04
CA TYR A 141 -6.71 4.29 -18.27
C TYR A 141 -7.56 5.52 -18.59
N TYR A 142 -7.34 6.62 -17.85
CA TYR A 142 -8.06 7.88 -18.08
C TYR A 142 -7.72 8.48 -19.44
N ALA A 143 -6.42 8.59 -19.75
CA ALA A 143 -5.94 9.17 -20.98
C ALA A 143 -6.44 8.39 -22.21
N GLU A 144 -6.48 7.06 -22.14
CA GLU A 144 -7.04 6.23 -23.22
C GLU A 144 -8.56 6.43 -23.35
N ALA A 145 -9.30 6.45 -22.24
CA ALA A 145 -10.74 6.72 -22.27
C ALA A 145 -11.06 8.10 -22.87
N ARG A 146 -10.25 9.12 -22.57
CA ARG A 146 -10.36 10.47 -23.15
C ARG A 146 -10.02 10.48 -24.63
N HIS A 147 -8.94 9.83 -25.02
CA HIS A 147 -8.52 9.70 -26.42
C HIS A 147 -9.63 9.06 -27.27
N ARG A 148 -10.34 8.07 -26.73
CA ARG A 148 -11.49 7.41 -27.39
C ARG A 148 -12.81 8.18 -27.29
N GLY A 149 -12.86 9.29 -26.55
CA GLY A 149 -14.08 10.06 -26.34
C GLY A 149 -15.13 9.39 -25.45
N LEU A 150 -14.72 8.46 -24.57
CA LEU A 150 -15.62 7.71 -23.68
C LEU A 150 -16.05 8.53 -22.44
N CYS A 151 -15.25 9.51 -22.06
CA CYS A 151 -15.52 10.41 -20.93
C CYS A 151 -15.37 11.87 -21.37
N THR A 152 -16.11 12.78 -20.71
CA THR A 152 -16.29 14.16 -21.18
C THR A 152 -15.48 15.21 -20.43
N VAL A 153 -15.09 14.94 -19.17
CA VAL A 153 -14.33 15.88 -18.34
C VAL A 153 -12.86 15.88 -18.72
N ASP A 154 -12.30 17.08 -18.93
CA ASP A 154 -10.88 17.31 -19.18
C ASP A 154 -10.15 17.54 -17.86
N MET A 155 -9.51 16.49 -17.37
CA MET A 155 -8.80 16.44 -16.09
C MET A 155 -7.32 16.31 -16.38
N THR A 156 -6.52 17.14 -15.74
CA THR A 156 -5.06 17.04 -15.77
C THR A 156 -4.58 15.87 -14.91
N GLN A 157 -3.35 15.43 -15.12
CA GLN A 157 -2.77 14.36 -14.29
C GLN A 157 -2.61 14.82 -12.84
N GLU A 158 -2.32 16.10 -12.63
CA GLU A 158 -2.21 16.73 -11.31
C GLU A 158 -3.57 16.77 -10.59
N GLU A 159 -4.66 17.08 -11.28
CA GLU A 159 -6.01 17.01 -10.69
C GLU A 159 -6.38 15.57 -10.32
N LEU A 160 -6.07 14.60 -11.20
CA LEU A 160 -6.27 13.18 -10.90
C LEU A 160 -5.47 12.76 -9.65
N HIS A 161 -4.21 13.18 -9.53
CA HIS A 161 -3.38 12.93 -8.35
C HIS A 161 -4.01 13.47 -7.07
N VAL A 162 -4.55 14.69 -7.11
CA VAL A 162 -5.21 15.31 -5.94
C VAL A 162 -6.44 14.51 -5.52
N VAL A 163 -7.29 14.11 -6.46
CA VAL A 163 -8.50 13.31 -6.14
C VAL A 163 -8.11 11.92 -5.64
N LEU A 164 -7.13 11.26 -6.27
CA LEU A 164 -6.61 9.97 -5.82
C LEU A 164 -5.96 10.04 -4.43
N SER A 165 -5.29 11.14 -4.09
CA SER A 165 -4.74 11.37 -2.74
C SER A 165 -5.84 11.38 -1.68
N ALA A 166 -6.93 12.10 -1.95
CA ALA A 166 -8.09 12.13 -1.05
C ALA A 166 -8.74 10.74 -0.94
N PHE A 167 -8.91 10.05 -2.07
CA PHE A 167 -9.45 8.70 -2.13
C PHE A 167 -8.62 7.70 -1.30
N TRP A 168 -7.30 7.63 -1.52
CA TRP A 168 -6.41 6.71 -0.80
C TRP A 168 -6.31 7.02 0.68
N THR A 169 -6.43 8.29 1.07
CA THR A 169 -6.53 8.66 2.49
C THR A 169 -7.73 7.97 3.14
N THR A 170 -8.88 7.91 2.46
CA THR A 170 -10.05 7.17 2.99
C THR A 170 -9.79 5.66 3.11
N ILE A 171 -8.83 5.10 2.39
CA ILE A 171 -8.44 3.68 2.49
C ILE A 171 -7.44 3.46 3.63
N TYR A 172 -6.50 4.39 3.85
CA TYR A 172 -5.45 4.26 4.85
C TYR A 172 -5.94 4.50 6.28
N GLU A 173 -6.77 5.52 6.48
CA GLU A 173 -7.19 5.99 7.80
C GLU A 173 -7.83 4.90 8.68
N PRO A 174 -8.66 3.97 8.17
CA PRO A 174 -9.15 2.85 8.97
C PRO A 174 -8.04 2.00 9.59
N PHE A 175 -6.90 1.83 8.92
CA PHE A 175 -5.76 1.07 9.43
C PHE A 175 -4.99 1.86 10.49
N ILE A 176 -4.79 3.16 10.27
CA ILE A 176 -4.14 4.08 11.20
C ILE A 176 -4.94 4.18 12.51
N HIS A 177 -6.27 4.32 12.41
CA HIS A 177 -7.18 4.37 13.54
C HIS A 177 -7.55 2.99 14.12
N ALA A 178 -6.89 1.93 13.64
CA ALA A 178 -7.03 0.58 14.13
C ALA A 178 -8.48 0.02 14.10
N PHE A 179 -9.27 0.34 13.08
CA PHE A 179 -10.62 -0.18 12.90
C PHE A 179 -10.64 -1.71 12.87
N ALA A 180 -11.63 -2.31 13.54
CA ALA A 180 -11.95 -3.72 13.43
C ALA A 180 -12.60 -4.02 12.06
N TRP A 181 -12.58 -5.29 11.64
CA TRP A 181 -13.12 -5.68 10.33
C TRP A 181 -14.58 -5.21 10.08
N PRO A 182 -15.53 -5.35 11.03
CA PRO A 182 -16.89 -4.84 10.82
C PRO A 182 -16.97 -3.31 10.65
N GLU A 183 -16.03 -2.55 11.21
CA GLU A 183 -15.93 -1.10 11.01
C GLU A 183 -15.40 -0.77 9.62
N ILE A 184 -14.37 -1.50 9.16
CA ILE A 184 -13.83 -1.39 7.80
C ILE A 184 -14.92 -1.68 6.76
N GLN A 185 -15.74 -2.72 6.96
CA GLN A 185 -16.84 -3.05 6.05
C GLN A 185 -17.85 -1.90 5.94
N ARG A 186 -18.28 -1.33 7.08
CA ARG A 186 -19.20 -0.17 7.07
C ARG A 186 -18.57 1.05 6.41
N HIS A 187 -17.29 1.29 6.65
CA HIS A 187 -16.54 2.38 6.05
C HIS A 187 -16.41 2.22 4.53
N CYS A 188 -16.15 0.99 4.05
CA CYS A 188 -16.11 0.67 2.62
C CYS A 188 -17.40 1.10 1.90
N THR A 189 -18.56 0.80 2.48
CA THR A 189 -19.85 1.25 1.93
C THR A 189 -19.97 2.78 1.85
N LEU A 190 -19.41 3.52 2.83
CA LEU A 190 -19.39 4.98 2.81
C LEU A 190 -18.48 5.54 1.71
N VAL A 191 -17.29 4.97 1.55
CA VAL A 191 -16.34 5.37 0.49
C VAL A 191 -16.95 5.16 -0.90
N CYS A 192 -17.63 4.03 -1.13
CA CYS A 192 -18.32 3.76 -2.40
C CYS A 192 -19.42 4.77 -2.74
N ARG A 193 -20.04 5.37 -1.73
CA ARG A 193 -21.07 6.42 -1.91
C ARG A 193 -20.47 7.82 -2.06
N LEU A 194 -19.27 8.04 -1.54
CA LEU A 194 -18.61 9.33 -1.55
C LEU A 194 -17.95 9.64 -2.91
N PHE A 195 -17.32 8.64 -3.52
CA PHE A 195 -16.60 8.80 -4.79
C PHE A 195 -17.39 8.20 -5.96
N ASP A 196 -18.01 9.07 -6.77
CA ASP A 196 -18.62 8.72 -8.04
C ASP A 196 -17.68 9.09 -9.19
N TRP A 197 -16.76 8.17 -9.53
CA TRP A 197 -15.78 8.38 -10.61
C TRP A 197 -16.44 8.51 -11.99
N TYR A 198 -17.59 7.86 -12.19
CA TYR A 198 -18.34 7.99 -13.45
C TYR A 198 -18.80 9.42 -13.65
N ALA A 199 -19.40 10.02 -12.61
CA ALA A 199 -19.79 11.42 -12.63
C ALA A 199 -18.57 12.35 -12.69
N ALA A 200 -17.51 12.07 -11.92
CA ALA A 200 -16.32 12.91 -11.87
C ALA A 200 -15.58 13.00 -13.21
N LEU A 201 -15.60 11.93 -14.01
CA LEU A 201 -14.97 11.88 -15.33
C LEU A 201 -15.97 12.14 -16.48
N GLY A 202 -17.27 12.12 -16.19
CA GLY A 202 -18.32 12.34 -17.17
C GLY A 202 -18.45 11.19 -18.16
N PHE A 203 -18.39 9.95 -17.67
CA PHE A 203 -18.79 8.76 -18.43
C PHE A 203 -20.32 8.75 -18.63
N PRO A 204 -20.83 8.22 -19.75
CA PRO A 204 -22.26 8.08 -19.95
C PRO A 204 -22.87 7.17 -18.88
N LYS A 205 -23.99 7.59 -18.28
CA LYS A 205 -24.80 6.70 -17.46
C LYS A 205 -25.48 5.71 -18.41
N GLY A 206 -25.17 4.43 -18.27
CA GLY A 206 -25.84 3.35 -18.99
C GLY A 206 -27.34 3.31 -18.74
#